data_AF-A0A6B3HSW6-F1
#
_entry.id   AF-A0A6B3HSW6-F1
#
_cell.length_a   1.000
_cell.length_b   1.000
_cell.length_c   1.000
_cell.angle_alpha   90.00
_cell.angle_beta   90.00
_cell.angle_gamma   90.00
#
_symmetry.space_group_name_H-M   'P 1'
#
loop_
_entity.id
_entity.type
_entity.pdbx_description
1 polymer ?
#
loop_
_entity_poly.entity_id
_entity_poly.type
_entity_poly.pdbx_seq_one_letter_code
_entity_poly.pdbx_strand_id
1 'polypeptide(L)'
;MTGRSEPPNGPPENPEGGEDEYRSLVFDESFIRSARMQEFSAQERMGEHARAVRTLPEPVAPANHGSRAAIVLVVLIALAFATAVYIGFRNPYPQPVTRRAEPLRTTVVPLAPRGTVPAGSPERLYLAAPLSGFRTGAEGINFPSVRRTEN
;
A
#
# COMPACT_ATOMS: atom_id res chain seq x y z
N MET A 1 24.40 -23.48 33.98
CA MET A 1 24.27 -22.50 35.09
C MET A 1 23.16 -21.54 34.72
N THR A 2 22.02 -21.60 35.42
CA THR A 2 20.85 -20.76 35.15
C THR A 2 20.91 -19.52 36.05
N GLY A 3 21.31 -18.38 35.49
CA GLY A 3 21.16 -17.09 36.15
C GLY A 3 19.80 -16.50 35.78
N ARG A 4 18.80 -16.69 36.65
CA ARG A 4 17.57 -15.90 36.64
C ARG A 4 17.95 -14.50 37.10
N SER A 5 18.07 -13.55 36.17
CA SER A 5 18.14 -12.13 36.52
C SER A 5 16.74 -11.67 36.90
N GLU A 6 16.51 -11.54 38.20
CA GLU A 6 15.37 -10.88 38.83
C GLU A 6 14.99 -9.59 38.07
N PRO A 7 13.70 -9.35 37.74
CA PRO A 7 13.28 -8.07 37.19
C PRO A 7 13.48 -6.96 38.24
N PRO A 8 13.96 -5.77 37.87
CA PRO A 8 14.12 -4.68 38.82
C PRO A 8 12.78 -4.29 39.45
N ASN A 9 12.82 -4.03 40.76
CA ASN A 9 11.70 -3.54 41.56
C ASN A 9 11.11 -2.27 40.94
N GLY A 10 9.81 -2.07 41.18
CA GLY A 10 8.97 -1.04 40.59
C GLY A 10 9.48 0.41 40.69
N PRO A 11 8.76 1.36 40.06
CA PRO A 11 9.28 2.69 39.76
C PRO A 11 9.72 3.44 41.03
N PRO A 12 10.83 4.18 41.00
CA PRO A 12 11.25 4.98 42.15
C PRO A 12 10.24 6.11 42.42
N GLU A 13 10.08 6.45 43.69
CA GLU A 13 9.29 7.59 44.14
C GLU A 13 9.82 8.90 43.52
N ASN A 14 8.89 9.71 43.01
CA ASN A 14 9.10 10.97 42.30
C ASN A 14 10.00 11.96 43.07
N PRO A 15 11.00 12.57 42.43
CA PRO A 15 11.32 13.97 42.66
C PRO A 15 10.54 14.88 41.70
N GLU A 16 10.35 16.12 42.13
CA GLU A 16 9.50 17.12 41.48
C GLU A 16 10.09 17.65 40.17
N GLY A 17 9.28 17.64 39.10
CA GLY A 17 9.18 18.75 38.14
C GLY A 17 9.98 18.67 36.84
N GLY A 18 9.25 18.57 35.71
CA GLY A 18 9.73 19.01 34.40
C GLY A 18 9.13 18.23 33.21
N GLU A 19 8.47 18.93 32.28
CA GLU A 19 7.93 18.36 31.04
C GLU A 19 9.03 17.76 30.13
N ASP A 20 10.28 18.13 30.37
CA ASP A 20 11.48 17.65 29.67
C ASP A 20 11.93 16.24 30.11
N GLU A 21 11.44 15.74 31.25
CA GLU A 21 11.86 14.45 31.81
C GLU A 21 11.17 13.25 31.13
N TYR A 22 9.95 13.44 30.61
CA TYR A 22 9.23 12.42 29.84
C TYR A 22 9.85 12.14 28.46
N ARG A 23 10.65 13.08 27.93
CA ARG A 23 11.46 12.82 26.71
C ARG A 23 12.75 12.05 27.00
N SER A 24 13.23 12.09 28.23
CA SER A 24 14.47 11.47 28.66
C SER A 24 14.30 10.01 29.08
N LEU A 25 13.17 9.65 29.72
CA LEU A 25 12.95 8.32 30.29
C LEU A 25 12.47 7.24 29.30
N VAL A 26 11.82 7.63 28.20
CA VAL A 26 11.26 6.64 27.25
C VAL A 26 12.27 6.23 26.17
N PHE A 27 13.34 7.01 26.00
CA PHE A 27 14.37 6.80 24.99
C PHE A 27 15.76 7.10 25.57
N ASP A 28 16.12 6.42 26.66
CA ASP A 28 17.49 6.48 27.12
C ASP A 28 18.43 5.81 26.09
N GLU A 29 19.71 6.14 26.16
CA GLU A 29 20.76 5.51 25.35
C GLU A 29 20.75 3.97 25.50
N SER A 30 20.20 3.45 26.61
CA SER A 30 20.10 2.02 26.90
C SER A 30 19.01 1.30 26.07
N PHE A 31 17.89 1.97 25.77
CA PHE A 31 16.86 1.48 24.85
C PHE A 31 17.40 1.41 23.42
N ILE A 32 18.15 2.43 22.99
CA ILE A 32 18.81 2.44 21.67
C ILE A 32 19.86 1.32 21.60
N ARG A 33 20.60 1.09 22.69
CA ARG A 33 21.62 0.04 22.77
C ARG A 33 21.03 -1.38 22.82
N SER A 34 19.85 -1.56 23.41
CA SER A 34 19.12 -2.85 23.46
C SER A 34 18.28 -3.14 22.20
N ALA A 35 17.86 -2.11 21.46
CA ALA A 35 17.16 -2.25 20.18
C ALA A 35 18.07 -2.65 19.00
N ARG A 36 19.38 -2.85 19.24
CA ARG A 36 20.28 -3.40 18.23
C ARG A 36 19.95 -4.87 18.02
N MET A 37 18.95 -5.16 17.19
CA MET A 37 18.73 -6.51 16.67
C MET A 37 20.01 -6.93 15.92
N GLN A 38 20.83 -7.75 16.56
CA GLN A 38 21.87 -8.50 15.88
C GLN A 38 21.17 -9.57 15.04
N GLU A 39 20.85 -9.24 13.79
CA GLU A 39 20.64 -10.29 12.80
C GLU A 39 21.95 -11.06 12.70
N PHE A 40 21.94 -12.28 13.22
CA PHE A 40 23.04 -13.23 13.03
C PHE A 40 23.40 -13.25 11.55
N SER A 41 24.68 -13.03 11.26
CA SER A 41 25.21 -13.12 9.90
C SER A 41 24.85 -14.48 9.31
N ALA A 42 24.74 -14.58 7.98
CA ALA A 42 24.51 -15.86 7.32
C ALA A 42 25.53 -16.94 7.78
N GLN A 43 26.75 -16.51 8.14
CA GLN A 43 27.81 -17.34 8.73
C GLN A 43 27.46 -17.96 10.09
N GLU A 44 26.76 -17.26 10.99
CA GLU A 44 26.36 -17.83 12.30
C GLU A 44 25.18 -18.80 12.19
N ARG A 45 24.42 -18.76 11.09
CA ARG A 45 23.44 -19.80 10.72
C ARG A 45 24.09 -21.06 10.15
N MET A 46 25.38 -21.01 9.80
CA MET A 46 26.16 -22.16 9.34
C MET A 46 26.89 -22.80 10.53
N GLY A 47 26.14 -23.37 11.48
CA GLY A 47 26.70 -24.26 12.52
C GLY A 47 27.52 -25.42 11.91
N GLU A 48 28.11 -26.28 12.75
CA GLU A 48 29.04 -27.34 12.34
C GLU A 48 28.63 -28.01 11.02
N HIS A 49 29.46 -27.79 10.00
CA HIS A 49 29.16 -27.93 8.58
C HIS A 49 28.37 -29.21 8.26
N ALA A 50 27.06 -29.09 8.09
CA ALA A 50 26.26 -30.11 7.43
C ALA A 50 26.75 -30.19 5.98
N ARG A 51 27.57 -31.20 5.70
CA ARG A 51 28.14 -31.51 4.37
C ARG A 51 27.04 -31.36 3.31
N ALA A 52 27.21 -30.38 2.42
CA ALA A 52 26.31 -30.19 1.30
C ALA A 52 26.17 -31.52 0.52
N VAL A 53 24.99 -32.13 0.60
CA VAL A 53 24.70 -33.38 -0.10
C VAL A 53 24.50 -33.02 -1.57
N ARG A 54 25.53 -33.35 -2.35
CA ARG A 54 25.70 -33.28 -3.81
C ARG A 54 26.41 -32.03 -4.31
N THR A 55 27.70 -32.22 -4.61
CA THR A 55 28.41 -31.44 -5.63
C THR A 55 27.64 -31.54 -6.95
N LEU A 56 27.01 -30.45 -7.37
CA LEU A 56 26.52 -30.32 -8.74
C LEU A 56 27.74 -30.44 -9.67
N PRO A 57 27.71 -31.27 -10.72
CA PRO A 57 28.80 -31.27 -11.70
C PRO A 57 28.96 -29.85 -12.23
N GLU A 58 30.19 -29.36 -12.30
CA GLU A 58 30.49 -28.09 -12.97
C GLU A 58 29.81 -28.09 -14.34
N PRO A 59 29.09 -27.02 -14.72
CA PRO A 59 28.60 -26.90 -16.07
C PRO A 59 29.84 -26.89 -16.97
N VAL A 60 30.06 -27.98 -17.69
CA VAL A 60 31.01 -28.03 -18.79
C VAL A 60 30.49 -27.01 -19.80
N ALA A 61 30.99 -25.78 -19.71
CA ALA A 61 30.75 -24.78 -20.72
C ALA A 61 31.17 -25.41 -22.05
N PRO A 62 30.28 -25.54 -23.04
CA PRO A 62 30.66 -26.11 -24.32
C PRO A 62 31.61 -25.13 -25.01
N ALA A 63 32.92 -25.37 -24.86
CA ALA A 63 34.01 -24.48 -25.25
C ALA A 63 34.09 -24.16 -26.76
N ASN A 64 33.21 -24.70 -27.61
CA ASN A 64 33.32 -24.60 -29.07
C ASN A 64 32.07 -24.08 -29.79
N HIS A 65 31.07 -23.50 -29.10
CA HIS A 65 29.86 -22.95 -29.75
C HIS A 65 29.92 -21.43 -30.01
N GLY A 66 31.05 -20.77 -29.73
CA GLY A 66 31.15 -19.31 -29.73
C GLY A 66 30.73 -18.62 -31.03
N SER A 67 31.12 -19.14 -32.20
CA SER A 67 30.81 -18.51 -33.49
C SER A 67 29.34 -18.65 -33.90
N ARG A 68 28.76 -19.84 -33.77
CA ARG A 68 27.34 -20.08 -34.07
C ARG A 68 26.43 -19.37 -33.08
N ALA A 69 26.78 -19.39 -31.79
CA ALA A 69 26.05 -18.65 -30.77
C ALA A 69 26.11 -17.14 -31.01
N ALA A 70 27.27 -16.60 -31.40
CA ALA A 70 27.42 -15.19 -31.75
C ALA A 70 26.58 -14.81 -32.98
N ILE A 71 26.56 -15.65 -34.03
CA ILE A 71 25.72 -15.41 -35.22
C ILE A 71 24.24 -15.39 -34.84
N VAL A 72 23.76 -16.38 -34.07
CA VAL A 72 22.37 -16.43 -33.60
C VAL A 72 22.04 -15.18 -32.77
N LEU A 73 22.94 -14.77 -31.87
CA LEU A 73 22.75 -13.57 -31.06
C LEU A 73 22.62 -12.30 -31.94
N VAL A 74 23.49 -12.14 -32.94
CA VAL A 74 23.42 -11.00 -33.87
C VAL A 74 22.11 -11.00 -34.66
N VAL A 75 21.66 -12.16 -35.13
CA VAL A 75 20.38 -12.30 -35.82
C VAL A 75 19.21 -11.92 -34.90
N LEU A 76 19.22 -12.35 -33.64
CA LEU A 76 18.18 -12.00 -32.68
C LEU A 76 18.16 -10.49 -32.38
N ILE A 77 19.33 -9.87 -32.22
CA ILE A 77 19.45 -8.41 -32.04
C ILE A 77 18.89 -7.68 -33.26
N ALA A 78 19.31 -8.05 -34.47
CA ALA A 78 18.84 -7.44 -35.70
C ALA A 78 17.31 -7.57 -35.85
N LEU A 79 16.75 -8.74 -35.53
CA LEU A 79 15.31 -9.00 -35.56
C LEU A 79 14.54 -8.13 -34.56
N ALA A 80 15.06 -8.01 -33.32
CA ALA A 80 14.45 -7.16 -32.29
C ALA A 80 14.44 -5.69 -32.72
N PHE A 81 15.56 -5.19 -33.26
CA PHE A 81 15.66 -3.83 -33.79
C PHE A 81 14.70 -3.60 -34.96
N ALA A 82 14.67 -4.51 -35.94
CA ALA A 82 13.76 -4.42 -37.08
C ALA A 82 12.29 -4.38 -36.61
N THR A 83 11.94 -5.19 -35.61
CA THR A 83 10.60 -5.23 -35.03
C THR A 83 10.26 -3.92 -34.31
N ALA A 84 11.16 -3.39 -33.50
CA ALA A 84 10.96 -2.12 -32.80
C ALA A 84 10.78 -0.95 -33.78
N VAL A 85 11.59 -0.91 -34.84
CA VAL A 85 11.50 0.09 -35.92
C VAL A 85 10.18 -0.05 -36.69
N TYR A 86 9.80 -1.28 -37.04
CA TYR A 86 8.56 -1.57 -37.73
C TYR A 86 7.33 -1.16 -36.91
N ILE A 87 7.31 -1.50 -35.61
CA ILE A 87 6.25 -1.09 -34.67
C ILE A 87 6.24 0.44 -34.53
N GLY A 88 7.41 1.07 -34.39
CA GLY A 88 7.53 2.53 -34.27
C GLY A 88 6.99 3.28 -35.49
N PHE A 89 7.29 2.82 -36.70
CA PHE A 89 6.76 3.43 -37.93
C PHE A 89 5.28 3.14 -38.18
N ARG A 90 4.78 1.98 -37.72
CA ARG A 90 3.37 1.59 -37.89
C ARG A 90 2.47 1.97 -36.74
N ASN A 91 2.98 2.69 -35.73
CA ASN A 91 2.15 3.26 -34.69
C ASN A 91 1.86 4.73 -35.03
N PRO A 92 0.80 5.04 -35.81
CA PRO A 92 0.25 6.38 -35.78
C PRO A 92 -0.21 6.55 -34.34
N TYR A 93 0.54 7.31 -33.53
CA TYR A 93 0.16 7.65 -32.17
C TYR A 93 -1.33 8.05 -32.22
N PRO A 94 -2.26 7.27 -31.63
CA PRO A 94 -3.60 7.76 -31.48
C PRO A 94 -3.45 9.02 -30.64
N GLN A 95 -3.69 10.18 -31.28
CA GLN A 95 -3.68 11.46 -30.60
C GLN A 95 -4.55 11.26 -29.36
N PRO A 96 -4.01 11.41 -28.14
CA PRO A 96 -4.82 11.30 -26.94
C PRO A 96 -6.00 12.22 -27.16
N VAL A 97 -7.22 11.67 -27.13
CA VAL A 97 -8.43 12.45 -27.36
C VAL A 97 -8.35 13.58 -26.36
N THR A 98 -8.11 14.80 -26.85
CA THR A 98 -8.02 15.99 -26.02
C THR A 98 -9.40 16.18 -25.44
N ARG A 99 -9.61 15.62 -24.25
CA ARG A 99 -10.87 15.77 -23.52
C ARG A 99 -10.95 17.26 -23.21
N ARG A 100 -11.78 17.96 -23.97
CA ARG A 100 -12.05 19.38 -23.75
C ARG A 100 -12.44 19.51 -22.28
N ALA A 101 -11.66 20.29 -21.52
CA ALA A 101 -11.99 20.54 -20.12
C ALA A 101 -13.39 21.16 -20.10
N GLU A 102 -14.36 20.42 -19.56
CA GLU A 102 -15.69 20.97 -19.38
C GLU A 102 -15.60 22.11 -18.36
N PRO A 103 -16.35 23.20 -18.56
CA PRO A 103 -16.37 24.30 -17.61
C PRO A 103 -16.79 23.79 -16.24
N LEU A 104 -16.09 24.24 -15.20
CA LEU A 104 -16.36 23.88 -13.81
C LEU A 104 -17.82 24.22 -13.47
N ARG A 105 -18.63 23.19 -13.18
CA ARG A 105 -19.99 23.35 -12.66
C ARG A 105 -19.95 23.16 -11.15
N THR A 106 -20.13 24.25 -10.40
CA THR A 106 -20.36 24.19 -8.95
C THR A 106 -21.78 24.62 -8.63
N THR A 107 -22.36 24.06 -7.58
CA THR A 107 -23.66 24.48 -7.05
C THR A 107 -23.50 24.69 -5.56
N VAL A 108 -23.90 25.87 -5.09
CA VAL A 108 -23.88 26.22 -3.67
C VAL A 108 -25.28 26.04 -3.12
N VAL A 109 -25.45 25.12 -2.17
CA VAL A 109 -26.72 24.90 -1.47
C VAL A 109 -26.60 25.53 -0.08
N PRO A 110 -27.43 26.54 0.26
CA PRO A 110 -27.40 27.14 1.58
C PRO A 110 -27.84 26.12 2.64
N LEU A 111 -27.09 26.02 3.74
CA LEU A 111 -27.43 25.14 4.88
C LEU A 111 -28.45 25.78 5.83
N ALA A 112 -28.74 27.06 5.67
CA ALA A 112 -29.73 27.77 6.46
C ALA A 112 -31.07 27.86 5.71
N PRO A 113 -32.21 27.58 6.39
CA PRO A 113 -33.53 27.84 5.85
C PRO A 113 -33.69 29.32 5.48
N ARG A 114 -34.34 29.62 4.34
CA ARG A 114 -34.63 31.00 3.91
C ARG A 114 -35.86 31.62 4.58
N GLY A 115 -36.61 30.83 5.34
CA GLY A 115 -37.85 31.25 5.97
C GLY A 115 -38.13 30.44 7.23
N THR A 116 -39.30 30.69 7.83
CA THR A 116 -39.74 29.99 9.04
C THR A 116 -39.96 28.51 8.75
N VAL A 117 -39.30 27.63 9.51
CA VAL A 117 -39.52 26.19 9.44
C VAL A 117 -40.69 25.85 10.36
N PRO A 118 -41.74 25.17 9.87
CA PRO A 118 -42.85 24.73 10.71
C PRO A 118 -42.36 23.88 11.89
N ALA A 119 -42.78 24.23 13.10
CA ALA A 119 -42.54 23.43 14.28
C ALA A 119 -43.58 22.31 14.39
N GLY A 120 -43.19 21.16 14.95
CA GLY A 120 -44.09 20.02 15.13
C GLY A 120 -43.32 18.77 15.52
N SER A 121 -44.06 17.68 15.78
CA SER A 121 -43.44 16.38 15.95
C SER A 121 -42.94 15.85 14.60
N PRO A 122 -41.85 15.06 14.56
CA PRO A 122 -41.32 14.50 13.31
C PRO A 122 -42.39 13.75 12.50
N GLU A 123 -43.26 13.00 13.17
CA GLU A 123 -44.31 12.20 12.55
C GLU A 123 -45.31 13.08 11.80
N ARG A 124 -45.71 14.20 12.41
CA ARG A 124 -46.59 15.18 11.75
C ARG A 124 -45.92 15.85 10.56
N LEU A 125 -44.62 16.17 10.67
CA LEU A 125 -43.88 16.81 9.58
C LEU A 125 -43.71 15.86 8.38
N TYR A 126 -43.47 14.56 8.60
CA TYR A 126 -43.36 13.57 7.52
C TYR A 126 -44.70 13.26 6.84
N LEU A 127 -45.82 13.35 7.58
CA LEU A 127 -47.16 13.15 7.01
C LEU A 127 -47.67 14.37 6.24
N ALA A 128 -47.06 15.55 6.41
CA ALA A 128 -47.44 16.77 5.73
C ALA A 128 -46.78 16.89 4.34
N ALA A 129 -47.48 17.51 3.38
CA ALA A 129 -46.86 17.90 2.12
C ALA A 129 -45.75 18.94 2.38
N PRO A 130 -44.61 18.88 1.67
CA PRO A 130 -44.30 18.06 0.49
C PRO A 130 -43.73 16.67 0.79
N LEU A 131 -43.57 16.28 2.06
CA LEU A 131 -42.93 15.04 2.46
C LEU A 131 -43.88 13.83 2.45
N SER A 132 -45.19 14.07 2.37
CA SER A 132 -46.20 13.01 2.29
C SER A 132 -45.96 12.09 1.09
N GLY A 133 -45.77 10.80 1.35
CA GLY A 133 -45.54 9.77 0.32
C GLY A 133 -44.07 9.36 0.14
N PHE A 134 -43.13 10.03 0.80
CA PHE A 134 -41.74 9.57 0.86
C PHE A 134 -41.54 8.57 2.00
N ARG A 135 -40.79 7.49 1.73
CA ARG A 135 -40.37 6.52 2.75
C ARG A 135 -39.34 7.14 3.70
N THR A 136 -39.37 6.76 4.97
CA THR A 136 -38.48 7.31 6.02
C THR A 136 -37.31 6.37 6.33
N GLY A 137 -36.22 6.93 6.81
CA GLY A 137 -35.04 6.16 7.23
C GLY A 137 -34.44 5.30 6.12
N ALA A 138 -34.11 4.05 6.45
CA ALA A 138 -33.49 3.10 5.52
C ALA A 138 -34.40 2.75 4.33
N GLU A 139 -35.72 2.77 4.51
CA GLU A 139 -36.68 2.51 3.44
C GLU A 139 -36.65 3.61 2.36
N GLY A 140 -36.19 4.81 2.69
CA GLY A 140 -35.99 5.92 1.74
C GLY A 140 -34.78 5.75 0.83
N ILE A 141 -33.87 4.81 1.12
CA ILE A 141 -32.62 4.65 0.37
C ILE A 141 -32.84 3.69 -0.81
N ASN A 142 -32.75 4.22 -2.03
CA ASN A 142 -32.76 3.39 -3.24
C ASN A 142 -31.36 2.80 -3.46
N PHE A 143 -31.23 1.49 -3.24
CA PHE A 143 -29.98 0.78 -3.54
C PHE A 143 -29.95 0.33 -5.01
N PRO A 144 -28.78 0.39 -5.68
CA PRO A 144 -28.62 -0.20 -6.99
C PRO A 144 -28.79 -1.73 -6.92
N SER A 145 -29.22 -2.34 -8.03
CA SER A 145 -29.32 -3.80 -8.10
C SER A 145 -27.96 -4.45 -7.82
N VAL A 146 -27.87 -5.26 -6.78
CA VAL A 146 -26.67 -6.03 -6.46
C VAL A 146 -26.55 -7.17 -7.47
N ARG A 147 -25.49 -7.14 -8.29
CA ARG A 147 -25.16 -8.20 -9.25
C ARG A 147 -23.74 -8.68 -9.01
N ARG A 148 -23.50 -9.98 -9.20
CA ARG A 148 -22.16 -10.57 -9.12
C ARG A 148 -21.28 -9.93 -10.19
N THR A 149 -20.10 -9.43 -9.81
CA THR A 149 -19.06 -9.08 -10.76
C THR A 149 -18.39 -10.36 -11.23
N GLU A 150 -18.39 -10.61 -12.53
CA GLU A 150 -17.58 -11.66 -13.14
C GLU A 150 -16.12 -11.16 -13.18
N ASN A 151 -15.21 -11.92 -12.56
CA ASN A 151 -13.77 -11.67 -12.59
C ASN A 151 -13.11 -12.72 -13.49
#